data_AF-A0A8R1IQE2-F1
#
_entry.id   AF-A0A8R1IQE2-F1
#
_cell.length_a   1.000
_cell.length_b   1.000
_cell.length_c   1.000
_cell.angle_alpha   90.00
_cell.angle_beta   90.00
_cell.angle_gamma   90.00
#
_symmetry.space_group_name_H-M   'P 1'
#
loop_
_entity.id
_entity.type
_entity.pdbx_description
1 polymer ?
#
loop_
_entity_poly.entity_id
_entity_poly.type
_entity_poly.pdbx_seq_one_letter_code
_entity_poly.pdbx_strand_id
1 'polypeptide(L)' 'MEWPSQSPRLNLIEHLWEELEKCVFGIRARNADQKFSQLQTAWAQIPQSLLTNLIQSMPKRCQAVIDL' A
#
# COMPACT_ATOMS: atom_id res chain seq x y z
N MET A 1 -16.13 17.99 -2.18
CA MET A 1 -15.73 17.25 -0.97
C MET A 1 -14.21 17.31 -0.93
N GLU A 2 -13.65 18.27 -0.19
CA GLU A 2 -12.21 18.46 -0.06
C GLU A 2 -11.66 17.44 0.94
N TRP A 3 -10.61 16.73 0.55
CA TRP A 3 -9.94 15.74 1.38
C TRP A 3 -9.12 16.44 2.46
N PRO A 4 -9.21 16.06 3.74
CA PRO A 4 -8.42 16.72 4.77
C PRO A 4 -6.95 16.35 4.62
N SER A 5 -6.12 17.37 4.41
CA SER A 5 -4.67 17.30 4.55
C SER A 5 -4.38 16.81 5.98
N GLN A 6 -3.64 15.70 6.13
CA GLN A 6 -3.22 15.07 7.40
C GLN A 6 -4.10 13.93 7.96
N SER A 7 -4.49 12.97 7.13
CA SER A 7 -4.92 11.65 7.62
C SER A 7 -3.94 10.53 7.26
N PRO A 8 -2.87 10.30 8.07
CA PRO A 8 -1.95 9.18 7.88
C PRO A 8 -2.68 7.82 7.82
N ARG A 9 -3.79 7.68 8.55
CA ARG A 9 -4.64 6.49 8.57
C ARG A 9 -5.40 6.22 7.28
N LEU A 10 -5.55 7.23 6.42
CA LEU A 10 -6.22 7.12 5.12
C LEU A 10 -5.26 6.83 3.97
N ASN A 11 -3.96 6.75 4.22
CA ASN A 11 -2.98 6.57 3.16
C ASN A 11 -2.89 5.06 2.80
N LEU A 12 -3.87 4.59 2.02
CA LEU A 12 -3.91 3.22 1.49
C LEU A 12 -2.65 2.90 0.67
N ILE A 13 -2.08 3.92 0.05
CA ILE A 13 -0.83 3.83 -0.72
C ILE A 13 0.34 3.44 0.19
N GLU A 14 0.41 3.96 1.43
CA GLU A 14 1.47 3.58 2.39
C GLU A 14 1.36 2.11 2.78
N HIS A 15 0.14 1.62 3.05
CA HIS A 15 -0.06 0.19 3.31
C HIS A 15 0.36 -0.67 2.13
N LEU A 16 0.10 -0.22 0.90
CA LEU A 16 0.52 -0.96 -0.29
C LEU A 16 2.05 -0.94 -0.46
N TRP A 17 2.71 0.17 -0.13
CA TRP A 17 4.16 0.27 -0.11
C TRP A 17 4.79 -0.64 0.95
N GLU A 18 4.22 -0.72 2.15
CA GLU A 18 4.69 -1.64 3.19
C GLU A 18 4.59 -3.11 2.73
N GLU A 19 3.49 -3.50 2.08
CA GLU A 19 3.35 -4.87 1.55
C GLU A 19 4.34 -5.15 0.42
N LEU A 20 4.57 -4.19 -0.48
CA LEU A 20 5.62 -4.29 -1.49
C LEU A 20 7.01 -4.45 -0.88
N GLU A 21 7.32 -3.66 0.14
CA GLU A 21 8.61 -3.72 0.83
C GLU A 21 8.82 -5.08 1.50
N LYS A 22 7.77 -5.64 2.14
CA LYS A 22 7.80 -7.00 2.69
C LYS A 22 8.07 -8.05 1.62
N CYS A 23 7.44 -7.94 0.45
CA CYS A 23 7.64 -8.90 -0.65
C CYS A 23 9.06 -8.88 -1.22
N VAL A 24 9.73 -7.72 -1.24
CA VAL A 24 11.12 -7.61 -1.71
C VAL A 24 12.14 -7.66 -0.57
N PHE A 25 11.68 -7.82 0.68
CA PHE A 25 12.56 -7.81 1.84
C PHE A 25 13.57 -8.95 1.79
N GLY A 26 14.85 -8.62 1.95
CA GLY A 26 15.95 -9.58 1.88
C GLY A 26 16.39 -9.97 0.46
N ILE A 27 15.69 -9.54 -0.59
CA ILE A 27 16.10 -9.78 -1.98
C ILE A 27 17.08 -8.67 -2.40
N ARG A 28 18.34 -9.03 -2.66
CA ARG A 28 19.35 -8.06 -3.13
C ARG A 28 19.26 -7.88 -4.65
N ALA A 29 19.17 -6.63 -5.09
CA ALA A 29 19.38 -6.22 -6.47
C ALA A 29 20.82 -5.73 -6.68
N ARG A 30 21.40 -6.04 -7.83
CA ARG A 30 22.75 -5.63 -8.25
C ARG A 30 22.74 -4.35 -9.09
N ASN A 31 21.60 -3.99 -9.67
CA ASN A 31 21.39 -2.78 -10.46
C ASN A 31 19.92 -2.34 -10.41
N ALA A 32 19.63 -1.17 -10.98
CA ALA A 32 18.29 -0.59 -10.99
C ALA A 32 17.27 -1.47 -11.73
N ASP A 33 17.65 -2.05 -12.87
CA ASP A 33 16.77 -2.90 -13.68
C ASP A 33 16.31 -4.13 -12.91
N GLN A 34 17.25 -4.80 -12.21
CA GLN A 34 16.94 -5.94 -11.36
C GLN A 34 16.01 -5.56 -10.21
N LYS A 35 16.23 -4.38 -9.60
CA LYS A 35 15.34 -3.87 -8.55
C LYS A 35 13.94 -3.58 -9.09
N PHE A 36 13.85 -3.04 -10.29
CA PHE A 36 12.57 -2.78 -10.95
C PHE A 36 11.83 -4.07 -11.28
N SER A 37 12.49 -5.08 -11.83
CA SER A 37 11.89 -6.40 -12.10
C SER A 37 11.42 -7.11 -10.82
N GLN A 38 12.16 -6.97 -9.72
CA GLN A 38 11.75 -7.50 -8.41
C GLN A 38 10.47 -6.82 -7.92
N LEU A 39 10.39 -5.49 -8.04
CA LEU A 39 9.18 -4.74 -7.67
C LEU A 39 7.99 -5.09 -8.56
N GLN A 40 8.18 -5.27 -9.87
CA GLN A 40 7.11 -5.73 -10.77
C GLN A 40 6.59 -7.12 -10.39
N THR A 41 7.50 -8.03 -10.03
CA THR A 41 7.15 -9.38 -9.59
C THR A 41 6.40 -9.35 -8.26
N ALA A 42 6.90 -8.60 -7.28
CA ALA A 42 6.25 -8.39 -6.00
C ALA A 42 4.84 -7.78 -6.18
N TRP A 43 4.72 -6.77 -7.03
CA TRP A 43 3.44 -6.15 -7.37
C TRP A 43 2.43 -7.15 -7.93
N ALA A 44 2.86 -8.02 -8.86
CA ALA A 44 2.00 -9.06 -9.43
C ALA A 44 1.59 -10.15 -8.42
N GLN A 45 2.34 -10.30 -7.31
CA GLN A 45 2.01 -11.26 -6.24
C GLN A 45 1.04 -10.70 -5.20
N ILE A 46 0.78 -9.37 -5.20
CA ILE A 46 -0.16 -8.78 -4.26
C ILE A 46 -1.56 -9.34 -4.56
N PRO A 47 -2.21 -10.01 -3.59
CA PRO A 47 -3.50 -10.61 -3.84
C PRO A 47 -4.55 -9.50 -3.98
N GLN A 48 -5.44 -9.65 -4.97
CA GLN A 48 -6.55 -8.70 -5.18
C GLN A 48 -7.42 -8.51 -3.93
N SER A 49 -7.53 -9.55 -3.10
CA SER A 49 -8.25 -9.49 -1.82
C SER A 49 -7.66 -8.46 -0.85
N LEU A 50 -6.34 -8.23 -0.86
CA LEU A 50 -5.72 -7.18 -0.06
C LEU A 50 -6.19 -5.80 -0.51
N LEU A 51 -6.24 -5.56 -1.82
CA LEU A 51 -6.76 -4.31 -2.40
C LEU A 51 -8.26 -4.13 -2.08
N THR A 52 -9.06 -5.19 -2.21
CA THR A 52 -10.48 -5.16 -1.86
C THR A 52 -10.69 -4.86 -0.38
N ASN A 53 -9.94 -5.50 0.51
CA ASN A 53 -10.01 -5.26 1.96
C ASN A 53 -9.60 -3.82 2.31
N LEU A 54 -8.56 -3.29 1.65
CA LEU A 54 -8.12 -1.89 1.78
C LEU A 54 -9.25 -0.93 1.42
N ILE A 55 -9.87 -1.11 0.25
CA ILE A 55 -11.02 -0.28 -0.21
C ILE A 55 -12.21 -0.41 0.75
N GLN A 56 -12.56 -1.63 1.16
CA GLN A 56 -13.66 -1.87 2.11
C GLN A 56 -13.40 -1.28 3.49
N SER A 57 -12.14 -1.11 3.88
CA SER A 57 -11.77 -0.46 5.14
C SER A 57 -11.90 1.06 5.10
N MET A 58 -11.99 1.67 3.91
CA MET A 58 -12.02 3.14 3.76
C MET A 58 -13.19 3.82 4.45
N PRO A 59 -14.44 3.36 4.32
CA PRO A 59 -15.56 4.01 5.03
C PRO A 59 -15.33 4.08 6.54
N LYS A 60 -14.81 3.00 7.13
CA LYS A 60 -14.48 2.95 8.58
C LYS A 60 -13.33 3.89 8.93
N ARG A 61 -12.28 3.94 8.12
CA ARG A 61 -11.13 4.84 8.33
C ARG A 61 -11.54 6.31 8.19
N CYS A 62 -12.40 6.64 7.23
CA CYS A 62 -12.96 7.98 7.06
C CYS A 62 -13.82 8.36 8.26
N GLN A 63 -14.68 7.45 8.73
CA GLN A 63 -15.50 7.69 9.93
C GLN A 63 -14.63 7.94 11.16
N ALA A 64 -13.56 7.16 11.36
CA ALA A 64 -12.62 7.37 12.45
C ALA A 64 -11.87 8.72 12.41
N VAL A 65 -11.83 9.39 11.26
CA VAL A 65 -11.29 10.77 11.11
C VAL A 65 -12.38 11.81 11.38
N ILE A 66 -13.63 11.51 11.07
CA ILE A 66 -14.78 12.38 11.35
C ILE A 66 -15.13 12.37 12.85
N ASP A 67 -14.97 11.23 13.51
CA ASP A 67 -15.23 11.04 14.95
C ASP A 67 -14.08 11.58 15.85
N LEU A 68 -13.03 12.13 15.22
CA LEU A 68 -11.85 12.74 15.87
C LEU A 68 -12.08 14.23 16.12
#